data_AF-K0RKW1-F1
#
_entry.id   AF-K0RKW1-F1
#
_cell.length_a   1.000
_cell.length_b   1.000
_cell.length_c   1.000
_cell.angle_alpha   90.00
_cell.angle_beta   90.00
_cell.angle_gamma   90.00
#
_symmetry.space_group_name_H-M   'P 1'
#
loop_
_entity.id
_entity.type
_entity.pdbx_description
1 polymer ?
#
loop_
_entity_poly.entity_id
_entity_poly.type
_entity_poly.pdbx_seq_one_letter_code
_entity_poly.pdbx_strand_id
1 'polypeptide(L)'
;MVSESRARELNALFASVVPELDSPYAKYPLTASSGGRNQWVDPGKGKTSKGEPCFIAGSGGWTPATPTKQDYAYGPGPLGFGYYHFLTRESYAVLYGRMQSSPPVACCAFTSGQRRIVNDHEEVKKIMWYRSLGSVPDDAQAQKDAIAIAQGTAKIGLQLHAE
;
A
#
# COMPACT_ATOMS: atom_id res chain seq x y z
N MET A 1 -12.10 14.01 -8.75
CA MET A 1 -12.82 12.93 -8.05
C MET A 1 -12.87 11.75 -9.02
N VAL A 2 -12.47 10.55 -8.60
CA VAL A 2 -12.49 9.35 -9.49
C VAL A 2 -13.93 8.89 -9.67
N SER A 3 -14.29 8.39 -10.85
CA SER A 3 -15.65 7.88 -11.10
C SER A 3 -15.92 6.62 -10.26
N GLU A 4 -17.18 6.38 -9.90
CA GLU A 4 -17.57 5.17 -9.17
C GLU A 4 -17.23 3.89 -9.94
N SER A 5 -17.35 3.92 -11.28
CA SER A 5 -16.97 2.79 -12.14
C SER A 5 -15.49 2.45 -11.99
N ARG A 6 -14.62 3.48 -12.07
CA ARG A 6 -13.18 3.29 -11.93
C ARG A 6 -12.79 2.87 -10.53
N ALA A 7 -13.47 3.38 -9.51
CA ALA A 7 -13.28 2.93 -8.13
C ALA A 7 -13.61 1.43 -7.98
N ARG A 8 -14.73 0.95 -8.54
CA ARG A 8 -15.08 -0.47 -8.51
C ARG A 8 -14.07 -1.35 -9.23
N GLU A 9 -13.61 -0.93 -10.41
CA GLU A 9 -12.56 -1.64 -11.16
C GLU A 9 -11.27 -1.78 -10.34
N LEU A 10 -10.82 -0.70 -9.70
CA LEU A 10 -9.61 -0.70 -8.87
C LEU A 10 -9.77 -1.58 -7.63
N ASN A 11 -10.93 -1.56 -6.97
CA ASN A 11 -11.18 -2.45 -5.83
C ASN A 11 -11.19 -3.93 -6.24
N ALA A 12 -11.75 -4.27 -7.41
CA ALA A 12 -11.69 -5.63 -7.94
C ALA A 12 -10.25 -6.04 -8.29
N LEU A 13 -9.47 -5.11 -8.85
CA LEU A 13 -8.05 -5.30 -9.15
C LEU A 13 -7.20 -5.50 -7.89
N PHE A 14 -7.51 -4.77 -6.82
CA PHE A 14 -6.82 -4.92 -5.54
C PHE A 14 -6.94 -6.34 -5.02
N ALA A 15 -8.16 -6.88 -4.95
CA ALA A 15 -8.41 -8.23 -4.46
C ALA A 15 -7.73 -9.31 -5.33
N SER A 16 -7.59 -9.09 -6.64
CA SER A 16 -6.95 -10.06 -7.55
C SER A 16 -5.43 -10.07 -7.46
N VAL A 17 -4.80 -8.93 -7.14
CA VAL A 17 -3.33 -8.80 -7.08
C VAL A 17 -2.82 -9.04 -5.65
N VAL A 18 -3.49 -8.48 -4.65
CA VAL A 18 -3.13 -8.60 -3.23
C VAL A 18 -4.42 -8.90 -2.45
N PRO A 19 -4.69 -10.18 -2.14
CA PRO A 19 -5.94 -10.57 -1.49
C PRO A 19 -6.23 -9.83 -0.18
N GLU A 20 -5.20 -9.41 0.56
CA GLU A 20 -5.37 -8.61 1.77
C GLU A 20 -6.08 -7.27 1.53
N LEU A 21 -5.97 -6.71 0.33
CA LEU A 21 -6.64 -5.46 -0.03
C LEU A 21 -8.14 -5.62 -0.30
N ASP A 22 -8.69 -6.84 -0.27
CA ASP A 22 -10.14 -7.08 -0.15
C ASP A 22 -10.61 -6.78 1.29
N SER A 23 -10.30 -5.57 1.74
CA SER A 23 -10.59 -5.08 3.07
C SER A 23 -11.46 -3.83 2.97
N PRO A 24 -12.49 -3.68 3.82
CA PRO A 24 -13.27 -2.46 3.89
C PRO A 24 -12.43 -1.23 4.24
N TYR A 25 -11.26 -1.42 4.85
CA TYR A 25 -10.34 -0.35 5.26
C TYR A 25 -9.32 0.02 4.17
N ALA A 26 -9.19 -0.78 3.11
CA ALA A 26 -8.22 -0.58 2.03
C ALA A 26 -8.85 -0.16 0.69
N LYS A 27 -10.14 0.20 0.70
CA LYS A 27 -10.90 0.54 -0.50
C LYS A 27 -10.30 1.73 -1.26
N TYR A 28 -10.58 1.79 -2.56
CA TYR A 28 -10.35 2.95 -3.41
C TYR A 28 -11.69 3.64 -3.75
N PRO A 29 -11.81 4.97 -3.62
CA PRO A 29 -10.84 5.86 -2.97
C PRO A 29 -10.75 5.57 -1.46
N LEU A 30 -9.57 5.79 -0.90
CA LEU A 30 -9.31 5.63 0.51
C LEU A 30 -10.11 6.65 1.30
N THR A 31 -10.82 6.16 2.33
CA THR A 31 -11.69 6.96 3.19
C THR A 31 -11.50 6.53 4.64
N ALA A 32 -10.28 6.61 5.16
CA ALA A 32 -10.05 6.34 6.58
C ALA A 32 -10.18 7.64 7.38
N SER A 33 -11.00 7.63 8.44
CA SER A 33 -11.09 8.74 9.39
C SER A 33 -10.89 8.19 10.79
N SER A 34 -9.96 8.79 11.55
CA SER A 34 -9.66 8.43 12.92
C SER A 34 -10.14 9.54 13.84
N GLY A 35 -11.11 9.24 14.73
CA GLY A 35 -11.64 10.22 15.68
C GLY A 35 -12.31 11.43 15.01
N GLY A 36 -12.91 11.25 13.82
CA GLY A 36 -13.52 12.33 13.04
C GLY A 36 -12.53 13.19 12.26
N ARG A 37 -11.24 12.84 12.24
CA ARG A 37 -10.19 13.53 11.47
C ARG A 37 -9.64 12.61 10.39
N ASN A 38 -9.37 13.17 9.22
CA ASN A 38 -8.72 12.49 8.11
C ASN A 38 -7.22 12.35 8.39
N GLN A 39 -6.84 11.38 9.24
CA GLN A 39 -5.46 11.15 9.65
C GLN A 39 -5.19 9.66 9.80
N TRP A 40 -3.94 9.26 9.57
CA TRP A 40 -3.47 7.90 9.81
C TRP A 40 -3.54 7.54 11.29
N VAL A 41 -3.83 6.28 11.57
CA VAL A 41 -3.78 5.74 12.93
C VAL A 41 -2.34 5.38 13.30
N ASP A 42 -1.91 5.75 14.50
CA ASP A 42 -0.62 5.34 15.06
C ASP A 42 -0.66 3.81 15.33
N PRO A 43 0.22 2.99 14.72
CA PRO A 43 0.20 1.55 14.90
C PRO A 43 0.45 1.10 16.35
N GLY A 44 1.18 1.87 17.16
CA GLY A 44 1.55 1.49 18.52
C GLY A 44 0.52 1.86 19.58
N LYS A 45 -0.41 2.76 19.25
CA LYS A 45 -1.42 3.29 20.19
C LYS A 45 -2.85 3.10 19.71
N GLY A 46 -3.03 2.96 18.40
CA GLY A 46 -4.32 2.90 17.74
C GLY A 46 -5.04 1.58 17.90
N LYS A 47 -6.36 1.66 17.84
CA LYS A 47 -7.26 0.51 17.77
C LYS A 47 -8.30 0.71 16.68
N THR A 48 -8.79 -0.39 16.11
CA THR A 48 -9.91 -0.38 15.16
C THR A 48 -11.21 0.00 15.85
N SER A 49 -12.27 0.26 15.07
CA SER A 49 -13.62 0.47 15.62
C SER A 49 -14.14 -0.74 16.43
N LYS A 50 -13.57 -1.92 16.22
CA LYS A 50 -13.87 -3.16 16.95
C LYS A 50 -12.96 -3.36 18.18
N GLY A 51 -12.05 -2.43 18.46
CA GLY A 51 -11.11 -2.50 19.58
C GLY A 51 -9.86 -3.35 19.31
N GLU A 52 -9.66 -3.82 18.08
CA GLU A 52 -8.49 -4.61 17.71
C GLU A 52 -7.24 -3.72 17.60
N PRO A 53 -6.04 -4.21 17.95
CA PRO A 53 -4.82 -3.41 17.86
C PRO A 53 -4.44 -3.15 16.40
N CYS A 54 -3.91 -1.95 16.12
CA CYS A 54 -3.43 -1.60 14.78
C CYS A 54 -2.05 -2.21 14.43
N PHE A 55 -1.37 -2.79 15.42
CA PHE A 55 -0.16 -3.58 15.23
C PHE A 55 -0.24 -4.88 16.04
N ILE A 56 0.12 -6.00 15.41
CA ILE A 56 0.27 -7.29 16.07
C ILE A 56 1.69 -7.78 15.76
N ALA A 57 2.50 -7.93 16.80
CA ALA A 57 3.87 -8.41 16.66
C ALA A 57 3.90 -9.80 16.02
N GLY A 58 4.79 -9.97 15.05
CA GLY A 58 5.04 -11.22 14.35
C GLY A 58 6.38 -11.82 14.73
N SER A 59 6.58 -13.09 14.39
CA SER A 59 7.86 -13.77 14.51
C SER A 59 8.47 -13.96 13.12
N GLY A 60 9.56 -13.24 12.84
CA GLY A 60 10.36 -13.44 11.62
C GLY A 60 9.83 -12.73 10.37
N GLY A 61 10.54 -12.94 9.26
CA GLY A 61 10.27 -12.30 7.96
C GLY A 61 8.99 -12.81 7.28
N TRP A 62 8.53 -12.07 6.27
CA TRP A 62 7.44 -12.52 5.41
C TRP A 62 7.91 -13.69 4.53
N THR A 63 7.09 -14.73 4.46
CA THR A 63 7.23 -15.86 3.54
C THR A 63 5.87 -16.17 2.90
N PRO A 64 5.81 -16.92 1.79
CA PRO A 64 4.52 -17.36 1.24
C PRO A 64 3.67 -18.21 2.21
N ALA A 65 4.28 -18.81 3.23
CA ALA A 65 3.59 -19.56 4.28
C ALA A 65 3.12 -18.68 5.45
N THR A 66 3.52 -17.40 5.49
CA THR A 66 3.08 -16.47 6.53
C THR A 66 1.56 -16.32 6.46
N PRO A 67 0.82 -16.57 7.56
CA PRO A 67 -0.64 -16.53 7.52
C PRO A 67 -1.15 -15.16 7.08
N THR A 68 -2.03 -15.16 6.09
CA THR A 68 -2.77 -13.95 5.74
C THR A 68 -3.73 -13.61 6.87
N LYS A 69 -3.76 -12.35 7.28
CA LYS A 69 -4.74 -11.84 8.24
C LYS A 69 -5.56 -10.76 7.55
N GLN A 70 -6.86 -10.99 7.47
CA GLN A 70 -7.82 -10.04 6.93
C GLN A 70 -7.64 -8.67 7.58
N ASP A 71 -7.64 -7.59 6.79
CA ASP A 71 -7.46 -6.19 7.22
C ASP A 71 -6.04 -5.77 7.64
N TYR A 72 -5.05 -6.67 7.55
CA TYR A 72 -3.66 -6.39 7.89
C TYR A 72 -2.68 -6.77 6.77
N ALA A 73 -1.56 -6.05 6.73
CA ALA A 73 -0.40 -6.42 5.94
C ALA A 73 0.73 -6.89 6.87
N TYR A 74 1.30 -8.07 6.61
CA TYR A 74 2.45 -8.58 7.37
C TYR A 74 3.77 -8.15 6.73
N GLY A 75 4.68 -7.59 7.54
CA GLY A 75 6.04 -7.27 7.09
C GLY A 75 6.80 -6.38 8.08
N PRO A 76 7.94 -5.81 7.64
CA PRO A 76 8.76 -4.94 8.47
C PRO A 76 8.14 -3.54 8.59
N GLY A 77 8.21 -2.95 9.78
CA GLY A 77 7.85 -1.56 10.01
C GLY A 77 8.49 -0.97 11.26
N PRO A 78 8.05 0.22 11.71
CA PRO A 78 8.68 0.96 12.82
C PRO A 78 8.57 0.25 14.18
N LEU A 79 7.66 -0.72 14.31
CA LEU A 79 7.49 -1.53 15.53
C LEU A 79 8.07 -2.94 15.39
N GLY A 80 8.86 -3.19 14.34
CA GLY A 80 9.43 -4.50 14.02
C GLY A 80 8.62 -5.27 12.96
N PHE A 81 8.86 -6.57 12.87
CA PHE A 81 8.08 -7.43 11.98
C PHE A 81 6.73 -7.76 12.61
N GLY A 82 5.66 -7.63 11.84
CA GLY A 82 4.32 -7.96 12.30
C GLY A 82 3.22 -7.56 11.33
N TYR A 83 1.98 -7.69 11.80
CA TYR A 83 0.78 -7.29 11.08
C TYR A 83 0.45 -5.83 11.37
N TYR A 84 0.46 -5.00 10.33
CA TYR A 84 0.05 -3.60 10.35
C TYR A 84 -1.34 -3.46 9.73
N HIS A 85 -2.29 -2.85 10.44
CA HIS A 85 -3.68 -2.70 9.97
C HIS A 85 -3.79 -1.65 8.86
N PHE A 86 -4.71 -1.79 7.89
CA PHE A 86 -4.92 -0.83 6.79
C PHE A 86 -5.39 0.59 7.18
N LEU A 87 -5.55 0.85 8.48
CA LEU A 87 -5.81 2.18 9.03
C LEU A 87 -4.51 2.95 9.29
N THR A 88 -3.36 2.27 9.24
CA THR A 88 -2.04 2.85 9.43
C THR A 88 -1.40 3.05 8.06
N ARG A 89 -0.48 4.00 7.95
CA ARG A 89 0.26 4.22 6.70
C ARG A 89 1.21 3.07 6.40
N GLU A 90 1.77 2.49 7.47
CA GLU A 90 2.81 1.46 7.46
C GLU A 90 2.37 0.19 6.74
N SER A 91 1.09 -0.17 6.78
CA SER A 91 0.57 -1.34 6.05
C SER A 91 0.79 -1.22 4.54
N TYR A 92 0.67 -0.02 4.01
CA TYR A 92 0.86 0.25 2.57
C TYR A 92 2.34 0.28 2.20
N ALA A 93 3.22 0.74 3.10
CA ALA A 93 4.66 0.64 2.94
C ALA A 93 5.11 -0.83 2.91
N VAL A 94 4.56 -1.66 3.80
CA VAL A 94 4.78 -3.12 3.83
C VAL A 94 4.34 -3.77 2.51
N LEU A 95 3.12 -3.48 2.04
CA LEU A 95 2.63 -4.05 0.78
C LEU A 95 3.46 -3.59 -0.41
N TYR A 96 3.79 -2.30 -0.49
CA TYR A 96 4.66 -1.78 -1.55
C TYR A 96 6.01 -2.50 -1.58
N GLY A 97 6.67 -2.67 -0.43
CA GLY A 97 7.92 -3.41 -0.33
C GLY A 97 7.80 -4.87 -0.78
N ARG A 98 6.72 -5.55 -0.38
CA ARG A 98 6.43 -6.93 -0.82
C ARG A 98 6.27 -7.01 -2.33
N MET A 99 5.42 -6.16 -2.91
CA MET A 99 5.18 -6.12 -4.36
C MET A 99 6.44 -5.78 -5.15
N GLN A 100 7.29 -4.89 -4.63
CA GLN A 100 8.58 -4.57 -5.25
C GLN A 100 9.54 -5.77 -5.25
N SER A 101 9.53 -6.58 -4.18
CA SER A 101 10.40 -7.76 -4.04
C SER A 101 9.90 -8.99 -4.81
N SER A 102 8.60 -9.04 -5.14
CA SER A 102 7.93 -10.21 -5.72
C SER A 102 7.16 -9.84 -6.99
N PRO A 103 7.84 -9.35 -8.05
CA PRO A 103 7.18 -9.01 -9.29
C PRO A 103 6.63 -10.27 -10.01
N PRO A 104 5.57 -10.15 -10.83
CA PRO A 104 5.10 -11.24 -11.65
C PRO A 104 6.20 -11.77 -12.58
N VAL A 105 6.35 -13.10 -12.63
CA VAL A 105 7.32 -13.74 -13.53
C VAL A 105 6.74 -13.81 -14.93
N ALA A 106 7.43 -13.20 -15.90
CA ALA A 106 7.06 -13.29 -17.30
C ALA A 106 7.85 -14.41 -18.00
N CYS A 107 7.16 -15.29 -18.73
CA CYS A 107 7.80 -16.32 -19.55
C CYS A 107 8.41 -15.71 -20.82
N CYS A 108 9.38 -16.39 -21.44
CA CYS A 108 10.07 -15.96 -22.66
C CYS A 108 9.13 -15.68 -23.86
N ALA A 109 7.94 -16.27 -23.87
CA ALA A 109 6.86 -15.92 -24.79
C ALA A 109 5.94 -14.87 -24.14
N PHE A 110 6.35 -13.59 -24.14
CA PHE A 110 5.62 -12.49 -23.49
C PHE A 110 4.26 -12.23 -24.16
N THR A 111 3.22 -12.90 -23.69
CA THR A 111 1.87 -12.79 -24.26
C THR A 111 1.19 -11.49 -23.81
N SER A 112 0.10 -11.13 -24.50
CA SER A 112 -0.79 -10.03 -24.07
C SER A 112 -1.37 -10.27 -22.67
N GLY A 113 -1.64 -11.52 -22.31
CA GLY A 113 -2.10 -11.90 -20.97
C GLY A 113 -1.04 -11.64 -19.89
N GLN A 114 0.22 -11.99 -20.15
CA GLN A 114 1.32 -11.69 -19.23
C GLN A 114 1.58 -10.19 -19.10
N ARG A 115 1.50 -9.46 -20.22
CA ARG A 115 1.57 -7.99 -20.20
C ARG A 115 0.50 -7.39 -19.29
N ARG A 116 -0.73 -7.91 -19.36
CA ARG A 116 -1.82 -7.46 -18.48
C ARG A 116 -1.51 -7.71 -17.01
N ILE A 117 -1.04 -8.91 -16.64
CA ILE A 117 -0.66 -9.22 -15.25
C ILE A 117 0.41 -8.25 -14.73
N VAL A 118 1.42 -7.95 -15.54
CA VAL A 118 2.46 -6.98 -15.17
C VAL A 118 1.87 -5.59 -15.00
N ASN A 119 1.04 -5.13 -15.92
CA ASN A 119 0.40 -3.81 -15.84
C ASN A 119 -0.50 -3.69 -14.61
N ASP A 120 -1.31 -4.71 -14.34
CA ASP A 120 -2.22 -4.81 -13.19
C ASP A 120 -1.42 -4.75 -11.87
N HIS A 121 -0.32 -5.51 -11.79
CA HIS A 121 0.61 -5.46 -10.65
C HIS A 121 1.23 -4.07 -10.46
N GLU A 122 1.73 -3.45 -11.53
CA GLU A 122 2.33 -2.12 -11.46
C GLU A 122 1.31 -1.03 -11.08
N GLU A 123 0.05 -1.15 -11.53
CA GLU A 123 -1.02 -0.24 -11.13
C GLU A 123 -1.30 -0.31 -9.63
N VAL A 124 -1.50 -1.52 -9.09
CA VAL A 124 -1.74 -1.69 -7.65
C VAL A 124 -0.51 -1.28 -6.84
N LYS A 125 0.70 -1.69 -7.25
CA LYS A 125 1.96 -1.32 -6.59
C LYS A 125 2.13 0.19 -6.51
N LYS A 126 1.81 0.90 -7.58
CA LYS A 126 1.86 2.37 -7.64
C LYS A 126 0.90 3.02 -6.65
N ILE A 127 -0.31 2.49 -6.48
CA ILE A 127 -1.26 3.01 -5.50
C ILE A 127 -0.78 2.73 -4.07
N MET A 128 -0.22 1.55 -3.80
CA MET A 128 0.39 1.26 -2.49
C MET A 128 1.55 2.20 -2.18
N TRP A 129 2.38 2.49 -3.18
CA TRP A 129 3.46 3.48 -3.06
C TRP A 129 2.92 4.87 -2.70
N TYR A 130 1.90 5.36 -3.41
CA TYR A 130 1.25 6.63 -3.07
C TYR A 130 0.75 6.64 -1.63
N ARG A 131 -0.03 5.64 -1.22
CA ARG A 131 -0.55 5.55 0.15
C ARG A 131 0.56 5.48 1.20
N SER A 132 1.68 4.84 0.89
CA SER A 132 2.83 4.76 1.81
C SER A 132 3.51 6.12 2.06
N LEU A 133 3.35 7.07 1.13
CA LEU A 133 3.93 8.42 1.22
C LEU A 133 2.91 9.49 1.62
N GLY A 134 1.62 9.19 1.51
CA GLY A 134 0.55 10.14 1.81
C GLY A 134 0.58 10.64 3.25
N SER A 135 0.46 11.96 3.41
CA SER A 135 0.36 12.63 4.71
C SER A 135 -0.95 12.29 5.44
N VAL A 136 -2.00 11.95 4.70
CA VAL A 136 -3.34 11.58 5.18
C VAL A 136 -3.89 10.40 4.37
N PRO A 137 -4.87 9.65 4.89
CA PRO A 137 -5.48 8.52 4.18
C PRO A 137 -6.49 8.97 3.10
N ASP A 138 -5.99 9.70 2.11
CA ASP A 138 -6.72 10.19 0.94
C ASP A 138 -5.89 9.93 -0.32
N ASP A 139 -6.41 9.18 -1.29
CA ASP A 139 -5.65 8.78 -2.48
C ASP A 139 -5.26 9.98 -3.38
N ALA A 140 -6.07 11.03 -3.43
CA ALA A 140 -5.76 12.21 -4.25
C ALA A 140 -4.64 13.05 -3.62
N GLN A 141 -4.65 13.20 -2.29
CA GLN A 141 -3.57 13.86 -1.57
C GLN A 141 -2.30 13.01 -1.58
N ALA A 142 -2.41 11.71 -1.35
CA ALA A 142 -1.28 10.78 -1.38
C ALA A 142 -0.53 10.79 -2.72
N GLN A 143 -1.25 10.89 -3.84
CA GLN A 143 -0.64 11.06 -5.15
C GLN A 143 0.15 12.37 -5.27
N LYS A 144 -0.40 13.49 -4.78
CA LYS A 144 0.30 14.78 -4.79
C LYS A 144 1.57 14.73 -3.96
N ASP A 145 1.48 14.17 -2.75
CA ASP A 145 2.60 14.05 -1.82
C ASP A 145 3.73 13.21 -2.44
N ALA A 146 3.40 12.07 -3.05
CA ALA A 146 4.37 11.21 -3.71
C ALA A 146 5.07 11.89 -4.91
N ILE A 147 4.33 12.65 -5.72
CA ILE A 147 4.90 13.42 -6.84
C ILE A 147 5.85 14.51 -6.32
N ALA A 148 5.45 15.23 -5.28
CA ALA A 148 6.28 16.27 -4.67
C ALA A 148 7.59 15.70 -4.11
N ILE A 149 7.53 14.55 -3.42
CA ILE A 149 8.72 13.85 -2.93
C ILE A 149 9.62 13.43 -4.08
N ALA A 150 9.07 12.80 -5.12
CA ALA A 150 9.85 12.34 -6.28
C ALA A 150 10.56 13.49 -7.02
N GLN A 151 9.87 14.63 -7.19
CA GLN A 151 10.46 15.83 -7.79
C GLN A 151 11.57 16.42 -6.91
N GLY A 152 11.36 16.45 -5.59
CA GLY A 152 12.36 16.89 -4.62
C GLY A 152 13.64 16.03 -4.70
N THR A 153 13.51 14.71 -4.71
CA THR A 153 14.63 13.77 -4.83
C THR A 153 15.38 13.94 -6.15
N ALA A 154 14.67 14.08 -7.28
CA ALA A 154 15.29 14.27 -8.59
C ALA A 154 16.13 15.56 -8.66
N LYS A 155 15.63 16.65 -8.05
CA LYS A 155 16.36 17.94 -8.00
C LYS A 155 17.64 17.85 -7.18
N ILE A 156 17.61 17.15 -6.04
CA ILE A 156 18.81 16.93 -5.19
C ILE A 156 19.85 16.09 -5.94
N GLY A 157 19.42 15.02 -6.62
CA GLY A 157 20.31 14.16 -7.40
C GLY A 157 21.01 14.91 -8.54
N LEU A 158 20.30 15.80 -9.24
CA LEU A 158 20.90 16.65 -10.27
C LEU A 158 21.93 17.65 -9.71
N GLN A 159 21.70 18.18 -8.51
CA GLN A 159 22.61 19.13 -7.88
C GLN A 159 23.91 18.47 -7.40
N LEU A 160 23.85 17.22 -6.92
CA LEU A 160 25.02 16.43 -6.50
C LEU A 160 25.91 15.94 -7.66
N HIS A 161 25.40 15.94 -8.89
CA HIS A 161 26.17 15.57 -10.09
C HIS A 161 26.68 16.78 -10.89
N ALA A 162 26.40 17.99 -10.42
CA ALA A 162 26.85 19.24 -11.02
C ALA A 162 28.03 19.89 -10.27
N GLU A 163 28.53 19.22 -9.23
CA GLU A 163 29.72 19.58 -8.44
C GLU A 163 30.84 18.56 -8.67
#